data_AF-A0A0D0DUE8-F1
#
_entry.id   AF-A0A0D0DUE8-F1
#
_cell.length_a   1.000
_cell.length_b   1.000
_cell.length_c   1.000
_cell.angle_alpha   90.00
_cell.angle_beta   90.00
_cell.angle_gamma   90.00
#
_symmetry.space_group_name_H-M   'P 1'
#
loop_
_entity.id
_entity.type
_entity.pdbx_description
1 polymer ?
#
loop_
_entity_poly.entity_id
_entity_poly.type
_entity_poly.pdbx_seq_one_letter_code
_entity_poly.pdbx_strand_id
1 'polypeptide(L)'
;MVNRRISKDLKECALTLWNHGWDLEDICEALSVSRSSCYQWREIFEEFGAVKRQPSPLHNITITPLTLLRNLKAASLTQKMLQKLASEHDEQAFKMIL
;
A
#
# COMPACT_ATOMS: atom_id res chain seq x y z
N MET A 1 -1.06 19.03 7.57
CA MET A 1 -0.34 17.78 7.91
C MET A 1 0.66 17.48 6.82
N VAL A 2 1.95 17.50 7.16
CA VAL A 2 3.03 17.29 6.19
C VAL A 2 3.18 15.78 5.97
N ASN A 3 3.27 15.32 4.71
CA ASN A 3 3.51 13.92 4.40
C ASN A 3 4.95 13.55 4.77
N ARG A 4 5.17 13.24 6.06
CA ARG A 4 6.46 12.82 6.60
C ARG A 4 6.54 11.29 6.57
N ARG A 5 7.69 10.77 6.17
CA ARG A 5 7.98 9.34 6.30
C ARG A 5 8.10 8.97 7.77
N ILE A 6 7.14 8.18 8.28
CA ILE A 6 7.10 7.73 9.67
C ILE A 6 7.93 6.45 9.82
N SER A 7 8.95 6.48 10.68
CA SER A 7 9.82 5.31 10.97
C SER A 7 9.05 4.21 11.70
N LYS A 8 9.53 2.96 11.59
CA LYS A 8 9.02 1.81 12.35
C LYS A 8 9.08 2.06 13.86
N ASP A 9 10.21 2.59 14.33
CA ASP A 9 10.45 2.85 15.76
C ASP A 9 9.45 3.86 16.34
N LEU A 10 9.03 4.84 15.52
CA LEU A 10 8.04 5.83 15.92
C LEU A 10 6.66 5.18 16.14
N LYS A 11 6.28 4.24 15.27
CA LYS A 11 5.02 3.50 15.42
C LYS A 11 5.06 2.58 16.64
N GLU A 12 6.18 1.90 16.86
CA GLU A 12 6.37 1.02 18.03
C GLU A 12 6.36 1.83 19.33
N CYS A 13 6.97 3.02 19.34
CA CYS A 13 6.90 3.96 20.46
C CYS A 13 5.45 4.42 20.73
N ALA A 14 4.70 4.81 19.69
CA ALA A 14 3.30 5.22 19.82
C ALA A 14 2.43 4.12 20.45
N LEU A 15 2.57 2.87 19.98
CA LEU A 15 1.82 1.74 20.52
C LEU A 15 2.25 1.36 21.93
N THR A 16 3.55 1.50 22.26
CA THR A 16 4.06 1.23 23.61
C THR A 16 3.48 2.23 24.61
N LEU A 17 3.51 3.52 24.28
CA LEU A 17 2.89 4.57 25.10
C LEU A 17 1.39 4.31 25.29
N TRP A 18 0.69 3.94 24.22
CA TRP A 18 -0.73 3.60 24.32
C TRP A 18 -0.98 2.40 25.25
N ASN A 19 -0.18 1.33 25.14
CA ASN A 19 -0.30 0.15 26.01
C ASN A 19 0.02 0.46 27.48
N HIS A 20 0.85 1.46 27.75
CA HIS A 20 1.12 1.95 29.10
C HIS A 20 -0.01 2.83 29.67
N GLY A 21 -1.08 3.08 28.92
CA GLY A 21 -2.24 3.84 29.35
C GLY A 21 -2.13 5.36 29.13
N TRP A 22 -1.19 5.81 28.30
CA TRP A 22 -1.11 7.22 27.92
C TRP A 22 -2.28 7.63 27.03
N ASP A 23 -2.68 8.90 27.15
CA ASP A 23 -3.78 9.44 26.35
C ASP A 23 -3.39 9.59 24.88
N LEU A 24 -4.37 9.34 23.99
CA LEU A 24 -4.14 9.37 22.56
C LEU A 24 -3.81 10.78 22.05
N GLU A 25 -4.39 11.83 22.63
CA GLU A 25 -4.10 13.22 22.25
C GLU A 25 -2.66 13.60 22.61
N ASP A 26 -2.20 13.22 23.81
CA ASP A 26 -0.82 13.44 24.24
C ASP A 26 0.19 12.70 23.35
N ILE A 27 -0.11 11.45 22.97
CA ILE A 27 0.72 10.66 22.04
C ILE A 27 0.75 11.33 20.66
N CYS A 28 -0.40 11.78 20.15
CA CYS A 28 -0.50 12.41 18.84
C CYS A 28 0.28 13.72 18.78
N GLU A 29 0.20 14.53 19.84
CA GLU A 29 0.93 15.80 19.96
C GLU A 29 2.44 15.53 20.03
N ALA A 30 2.88 14.66 20.95
CA ALA A 30 4.29 14.36 21.17
C ALA A 30 4.99 13.75 19.94
N LEU A 31 4.29 12.90 19.19
CA LEU A 31 4.84 12.25 17.99
C LEU A 31 4.52 13.01 16.70
N SER A 32 3.72 14.08 16.78
CA SER A 32 3.23 14.87 15.65
C SER A 32 2.56 14.00 14.57
N VAL A 33 1.67 13.11 14.99
CA VAL A 33 0.95 12.16 14.13
C VAL A 33 -0.56 12.31 14.31
N SER A 34 -1.34 11.87 13.33
CA SER A 34 -2.80 11.92 13.46
C SER A 34 -3.33 10.76 14.29
N ARG A 35 -4.44 11.00 15.01
CA ARG A 35 -5.22 9.96 15.69
C ARG A 35 -5.54 8.78 14.76
N SER A 36 -5.95 9.07 13.53
CA SER A 36 -6.21 8.07 12.50
C SER A 36 -5.02 7.16 12.21
N SER A 37 -3.80 7.71 12.21
CA SER A 37 -2.58 6.92 12.01
C SER A 37 -2.33 5.97 13.18
N CYS A 38 -2.52 6.46 14.41
CA CYS A 38 -2.38 5.63 15.61
C CYS A 38 -3.39 4.47 15.63
N TYR A 39 -4.66 4.74 15.32
CA TYR A 39 -5.68 3.68 15.21
C TYR A 39 -5.32 2.63 14.16
N GLN A 40 -4.90 3.07 12.96
CA GLN A 40 -4.46 2.14 11.90
C GLN A 40 -3.26 1.30 12.33
N TRP A 41 -2.29 1.86 13.04
CA TRP A 41 -1.14 1.08 13.53
C TRP A 41 -1.55 0.05 14.57
N ARG A 42 -2.53 0.38 15.41
CA ARG A 42 -3.06 -0.54 16.42
C ARG A 42 -3.83 -1.68 15.77
N GLU A 43 -4.69 -1.39 14.81
CA GLU A 43 -5.43 -2.40 14.05
C GLU A 43 -4.47 -3.37 13.34
N ILE A 44 -3.43 -2.84 12.68
CA ILE A 44 -2.39 -3.66 12.05
C ILE A 44 -1.61 -4.49 13.09
N PHE A 45 -1.31 -3.92 14.26
CA PHE A 45 -0.61 -4.63 15.32
C PHE A 45 -1.46 -5.75 15.93
N GLU A 46 -2.76 -5.52 16.13
CA GLU A 46 -3.71 -6.52 16.61
C GLU A 46 -3.93 -7.64 15.59
N GLU A 47 -3.99 -7.33 14.30
CA GLU A 47 -4.18 -8.32 13.22
C GLU A 47 -2.92 -9.16 12.93
N PHE A 48 -1.74 -8.54 12.91
CA PHE A 48 -0.50 -9.19 12.44
C PHE A 48 0.55 -9.41 13.53
N GLY A 49 0.34 -8.92 14.75
CA GLY A 49 1.32 -8.98 15.85
C GLY A 49 2.58 -8.15 15.63
N ALA A 50 2.64 -7.36 14.56
CA ALA A 50 3.79 -6.53 14.24
C ALA A 50 3.36 -5.32 13.40
N VAL A 51 3.98 -4.17 13.67
CA VAL A 51 3.83 -2.96 12.83
C VAL A 51 4.69 -3.06 11.57
N LYS A 52 4.69 -4.23 10.91
CA LYS A 52 5.31 -4.39 9.60
C LYS A 52 4.36 -3.82 8.54
N ARG A 53 4.95 -3.33 7.46
CA ARG A 53 4.23 -2.88 6.27
C ARG A 53 3.34 -4.04 5.80
N GLN A 54 2.03 -3.86 5.82
CA GLN A 54 1.11 -4.76 5.12
C GLN A 54 1.67 -4.97 3.71
N PRO A 55 1.87 -6.21 3.26
CA PRO A 55 1.96 -6.46 1.84
C PRO A 55 0.62 -5.96 1.27
N SER A 56 0.64 -4.89 0.46
CA SER A 56 -0.51 -4.34 -0.25
C SER A 56 -1.53 -5.43 -0.66
N PRO A 57 -2.85 -5.23 -0.59
CA PRO A 57 -3.83 -6.25 -0.98
C PRO A 57 -3.75 -6.73 -2.45
N LEU A 58 -2.80 -6.22 -3.25
CA LEU A 58 -2.74 -6.27 -4.71
C LEU A 58 -1.57 -7.07 -5.31
N HIS A 59 -0.97 -8.03 -4.61
CA HIS A 59 0.12 -8.84 -5.20
C HIS A 59 -0.14 -10.34 -5.33
N ASN A 60 -1.32 -10.85 -4.95
CA ASN A 60 -1.63 -12.28 -5.12
C ASN A 60 -3.00 -12.52 -5.75
N ILE A 61 -3.36 -11.74 -6.77
CA ILE A 61 -4.40 -12.20 -7.68
C ILE A 61 -3.78 -13.33 -8.52
N THR A 62 -3.93 -14.57 -8.06
CA THR A 62 -3.58 -15.77 -8.83
C THR A 62 -4.64 -15.95 -9.91
N ILE A 63 -4.63 -15.11 -10.94
CA ILE A 63 -5.41 -15.39 -12.16
C ILE A 63 -4.66 -16.49 -12.90
N THR A 64 -5.33 -17.64 -13.09
CA THR A 64 -4.81 -18.67 -13.96
C THR A 64 -4.72 -18.11 -15.40
N PRO A 65 -3.70 -18.49 -16.20
CA PRO A 65 -3.53 -17.98 -17.57
C PRO A 65 -4.80 -18.13 -18.44
N LEU A 66 -5.60 -19.18 -18.17
CA LEU A 66 -6.87 -19.43 -18.84
C LEU A 66 -7.96 -18.42 -18.48
N THR A 67 -8.07 -18.04 -17.20
CA THR A 67 -9.03 -17.02 -16.74
C THR A 67 -8.64 -15.64 -17.27
N LEU A 68 -7.34 -15.33 -17.31
CA LEU A 68 -6.85 -14.10 -17.94
C LEU A 68 -7.24 -14.06 -19.42
N LEU A 69 -6.96 -15.13 -20.17
CA LEU A 69 -7.27 -15.21 -21.59
C LEU A 69 -8.77 -15.11 -21.87
N ARG A 70 -9.60 -15.74 -21.04
CA ARG A 70 -11.07 -15.66 -21.15
C ARG A 70 -11.58 -14.24 -20.92
N ASN A 71 -11.09 -13.56 -19.89
CA ASN A 71 -11.51 -12.20 -19.56
C ASN A 71 -11.04 -11.20 -20.64
N LEU A 72 -9.83 -11.37 -21.17
CA LEU A 72 -9.33 -10.56 -22.29
C LEU A 72 -10.17 -10.78 -23.55
N LYS A 73 -10.51 -12.04 -23.88
CA LYS A 73 -11.41 -12.35 -25.00
C LYS A 73 -12.81 -11.77 -24.80
N ALA A 74 -13.37 -11.86 -23.60
CA ALA A 74 -14.67 -11.28 -23.26
C ALA A 74 -14.66 -9.75 -23.39
N ALA A 75 -13.55 -9.10 -23.02
CA ALA A 75 -13.33 -7.68 -23.21
C ALA A 75 -12.97 -7.29 -24.67
N SER A 76 -12.99 -8.24 -25.62
CA SER A 76 -12.56 -8.06 -27.01
C SER A 76 -11.11 -7.55 -27.17
N LEU A 77 -10.30 -7.69 -26.12
CA LEU A 77 -8.88 -7.37 -26.13
C LEU A 77 -8.13 -8.53 -26.76
N THR A 78 -7.74 -8.34 -28.02
CA THR A 78 -6.93 -9.32 -28.73
C THR A 78 -5.44 -9.16 -28.38
N GLN A 79 -4.68 -10.24 -28.56
CA GLN A 79 -3.22 -10.23 -28.38
C GLN A 79 -2.53 -9.10 -29.17
N LYS A 80 -3.02 -8.80 -30.39
CA LYS A 80 -2.49 -7.73 -31.24
C LYS A 80 -2.68 -6.34 -30.62
N MET A 81 -3.83 -6.08 -29.99
CA MET A 81 -4.08 -4.80 -29.31
C MET A 81 -3.21 -4.63 -28.07
N LEU A 82 -3.00 -5.70 -27.31
CA LEU A 82 -2.10 -5.68 -26.15
C LEU A 82 -0.64 -5.46 -26.55
N GLN A 83 -0.19 -6.11 -27.63
CA GLN A 83 1.15 -5.89 -28.18
C GLN A 83 1.32 -4.45 -28.63
N LYS A 84 0.32 -3.87 -29.30
CA LYS A 84 0.34 -2.47 -29.73
C LYS A 84 0.42 -1.51 -28.52
N LEU A 85 -0.43 -1.71 -27.51
CA LEU A 85 -0.44 -0.90 -26.30
C LEU A 85 0.87 -1.00 -25.50
N ALA A 86 1.46 -2.20 -25.42
CA ALA A 86 2.76 -2.40 -24.77
C ALA A 86 3.88 -1.63 -25.51
N SER A 87 3.94 -1.74 -26.85
CA SER A 87 4.91 -0.97 -27.65
C SER A 87 4.73 0.54 -27.52
N GLU A 88 3.49 1.02 -27.47
CA GLU A 88 3.19 2.45 -27.26
C GLU A 88 3.63 2.92 -25.87
N HIS A 89 3.48 2.08 -24.84
CA HIS A 89 3.90 2.41 -23.47
C HIS A 89 5.42 2.42 -23.29
N ASP A 90 6.15 1.49 -23.93
CA ASP A 90 7.61 1.46 -23.93
C ASP A 90 8.21 2.69 -24.63
N GLU A 91 7.61 3.14 -25.75
CA GLU A 91 8.02 4.38 -26.42
C GLU A 91 7.73 5.64 -25.58
N GLN A 92 6.60 5.68 -24.86
CA GLN A 92 6.24 6.78 -23.97
C GLN A 92 7.18 6.85 -22.75
N ALA A 93 7.53 5.69 -22.17
CA ALA A 93 8.51 5.61 -21.09
C ALA A 93 9.91 6.04 -21.56
N PHE A 94 10.29 5.68 -22.79
CA PHE A 94 11.56 6.09 -23.39
C PHE A 94 11.61 7.62 -23.66
N LYS A 95 10.51 8.22 -24.13
CA LYS A 95 10.41 9.68 -24.36
C LYS A 95 10.36 10.51 -23.08
N MET A 96 10.05 9.93 -21.92
CA MET A 96 9.99 10.65 -20.64
C MET A 96 11.34 10.71 -19.92
N ILE A 97 12.33 9.95 -20.40
CA ILE A 97 13.70 9.85 -19.84
C ILE A 97 14.72 10.70 -20.64
N LEU A 98 14.30 11.28 -21.77
CA LEU A 98 15.10 12.11 -22.68
C LEU A 98 14.63 13.57 -22.62
#